data_AF-A0A976L2F2-F1
#
_entry.id   AF-A0A976L2F2-F1
#
_cell.length_a   1.000
_cell.length_b   1.000
_cell.length_c   1.000
_cell.angle_alpha   90.00
_cell.angle_beta   90.00
_cell.angle_gamma   90.00
#
_symmetry.space_group_name_H-M   'P 1'
#
loop_
_entity.id
_entity.type
_entity.pdbx_description
1 polymer ?
#
loop_
_entity_poly.entity_id
_entity_poly.type
_entity_poly.pdbx_seq_one_letter_code
_entity_poly.pdbx_strand_id
1 'polypeptide(L)'
;MKNTGIKVKIFNSDYNLLGDNPAEVEKFAKYVDGIMQRINYQSPNTSVESIAVVSALNIAESFYKEKDSRLASEKDYYEFLNESIKKIDDLSDSVDKAL
;
A
#
# COMPACT_ATOMS: atom_id res chain seq x y z
N MET A 1 -3.52 -28.73 9.28
CA MET A 1 -2.75 -28.67 8.02
C MET A 1 -1.32 -28.32 8.36
N LYS A 2 -0.33 -29.02 7.80
CA LYS A 2 1.09 -28.80 8.11
C LYS A 2 1.47 -27.44 7.55
N ASN A 3 1.91 -26.52 8.41
CA ASN A 3 2.36 -25.18 8.02
C ASN A 3 3.67 -25.34 7.23
N THR A 4 3.56 -25.53 5.91
CA THR A 4 4.71 -25.71 5.02
C THR A 4 5.33 -24.34 4.80
N GLY A 5 6.42 -24.07 5.53
CA GLY A 5 7.18 -22.85 5.31
C GLY A 5 7.58 -22.68 3.84
N ILE A 6 7.48 -21.45 3.36
CA ILE A 6 7.80 -21.01 2.00
C ILE A 6 9.22 -20.44 2.04
N LYS A 7 10.12 -21.05 1.27
CA LYS A 7 11.51 -20.64 1.18
C LYS A 7 11.64 -19.46 0.22
N VAL A 8 12.26 -18.39 0.67
CA VAL A 8 12.53 -17.19 -0.14
C VAL A 8 13.96 -16.71 0.10
N LYS A 9 14.51 -15.96 -0.86
CA LYS A 9 15.80 -15.27 -0.71
C LYS A 9 15.57 -13.77 -0.68
N ILE A 10 16.08 -13.11 0.35
CA ILE A 10 16.02 -11.66 0.55
C ILE A 10 17.42 -11.19 0.92
N PHE A 11 17.97 -10.27 0.15
CA PHE A 11 19.26 -9.62 0.41
C PHE A 11 20.39 -10.62 0.75
N ASN A 12 20.62 -11.55 -0.18
CA ASN A 12 21.61 -12.63 -0.08
C ASN A 12 21.40 -13.62 1.08
N SER A 13 20.27 -13.57 1.78
CA SER A 13 19.94 -14.47 2.89
C SER A 13 18.70 -15.30 2.57
N ASP A 14 18.73 -16.58 2.92
CA ASP A 14 17.61 -17.51 2.73
C ASP A 14 16.72 -17.52 3.99
N TYR A 15 15.40 -17.36 3.80
CA TYR A 15 14.40 -17.34 4.86
C TYR A 15 13.33 -18.40 4.60
N ASN A 16 12.76 -18.93 5.67
CA ASN A 16 11.62 -19.84 5.62
C ASN A 16 10.42 -19.16 6.27
N LEU A 17 9.54 -18.57 5.45
CA LEU A 17 8.43 -17.74 5.90
C LEU A 17 7.16 -18.58 6.03
N LEU A 18 6.31 -18.23 6.99
CA LEU A 18 4.98 -18.82 7.14
C LEU A 18 3.99 -17.98 6.33
N GLY A 19 3.09 -18.63 5.61
CA GLY A 19 2.03 -17.94 4.88
C GLY A 19 1.09 -18.91 4.20
N ASP A 20 -0.16 -18.47 4.05
CA ASP A 20 -1.23 -19.28 3.45
C ASP A 20 -1.16 -19.30 1.92
N ASN A 21 -0.52 -18.28 1.33
CA ASN A 21 -0.39 -18.09 -0.11
C ASN A 21 1.09 -17.94 -0.53
N PRO A 22 1.70 -18.99 -1.12
CA PRO A 22 3.08 -18.94 -1.59
C PRO A 22 3.38 -17.80 -2.57
N ALA A 23 2.47 -17.51 -3.50
CA ALA A 23 2.68 -16.48 -4.51
C ALA A 23 2.75 -15.08 -3.91
N GLU A 24 1.95 -14.80 -2.87
CA GLU A 24 2.00 -13.51 -2.16
C GLU A 24 3.27 -13.39 -1.33
N VAL A 25 3.66 -14.45 -0.61
CA VAL A 25 4.91 -14.46 0.17
C VAL A 25 6.11 -14.23 -0.73
N GLU A 26 6.18 -14.90 -1.88
CA GLU A 26 7.25 -14.68 -2.86
C GLU A 26 7.23 -13.26 -3.43
N LYS A 27 6.04 -12.70 -3.72
CA LYS A 27 5.89 -11.33 -4.20
C LYS A 27 6.42 -10.32 -3.17
N PHE A 28 6.06 -10.47 -1.90
CA PHE A 28 6.52 -9.60 -0.83
C PHE A 28 8.03 -9.73 -0.59
N ALA A 29 8.57 -10.95 -0.62
CA ALA A 29 10.00 -11.18 -0.51
C ALA A 29 10.79 -10.48 -1.63
N LYS A 30 10.34 -10.61 -2.88
CA LYS A 30 10.93 -9.90 -4.03
C LYS A 30 10.85 -8.37 -3.88
N TYR A 31 9.75 -7.86 -3.34
CA TYR A 31 9.59 -6.44 -3.10
C TYR A 31 10.58 -5.91 -2.06
N VAL A 32 10.70 -6.59 -0.92
CA VAL A 32 11.67 -6.25 0.13
C VAL A 32 13.10 -6.35 -0.39
N ASP A 33 13.45 -7.43 -1.11
CA ASP A 33 14.76 -7.59 -1.72
C ASP A 33 15.11 -6.42 -2.64
N GLY A 34 14.21 -6.02 -3.54
CA GLY A 34 14.43 -4.90 -4.45
C GLY A 34 14.67 -3.56 -3.73
N ILE A 35 14.02 -3.32 -2.59
CA ILE A 35 14.26 -2.13 -1.76
C ILE A 35 15.63 -2.20 -1.11
N MET A 36 15.98 -3.33 -0.50
CA MET A 36 17.28 -3.51 0.16
C MET A 36 18.44 -3.38 -0.83
N GLN A 37 18.31 -3.97 -2.03
CA GLN A 37 19.29 -3.84 -3.11
C GLN A 37 19.48 -2.39 -3.55
N ARG A 38 18.38 -1.62 -3.66
CA ARG A 38 18.43 -0.20 -4.03
C ARG A 38 19.14 0.64 -2.97
N ILE A 39 18.82 0.42 -1.69
CA ILE A 39 19.47 1.14 -0.58
C ILE A 39 20.96 0.81 -0.55
N ASN A 40 21.33 -0.47 -0.72
CA ASN A 40 22.73 -0.88 -0.78
C ASN A 40 23.47 -0.25 -1.97
N TYR A 41 22.81 -0.12 -3.12
CA TYR A 41 23.38 0.55 -4.30
C TYR A 41 23.60 2.05 -4.06
N GLN A 42 22.67 2.72 -3.38
CA GLN A 42 22.74 4.15 -3.08
C GLN A 42 23.74 4.48 -1.95
N SER A 43 23.85 3.59 -0.96
CA SER A 43 24.72 3.76 0.21
C SER A 43 25.57 2.49 0.43
N PRO A 44 26.61 2.26 -0.40
CA PRO A 44 27.49 1.11 -0.25
C PRO A 44 28.18 1.11 1.12
N ASN A 45 28.52 -0.08 1.63
CA ASN A 45 29.15 -0.31 2.95
C ASN A 45 28.25 -0.04 4.18
N THR A 46 26.96 0.21 3.98
CA THR A 46 25.99 0.24 5.08
C THR A 46 25.76 -1.18 5.62
N SER A 47 25.60 -1.33 6.94
CA SER A 47 25.34 -2.64 7.52
C SER A 47 23.98 -3.20 7.07
N VAL A 48 23.86 -4.52 7.04
CA VAL A 48 22.63 -5.22 6.63
C VAL A 48 21.46 -4.82 7.52
N GLU A 49 21.70 -4.65 8.82
CA GLU A 49 20.70 -4.24 9.81
C GLU A 49 20.18 -2.85 9.50
N SER A 50 21.07 -1.89 9.21
CA SER A 50 20.67 -0.54 8.83
C SER A 50 19.89 -0.53 7.51
N ILE A 51 20.31 -1.32 6.52
CA ILE A 51 19.58 -1.47 5.25
C ILE A 51 18.17 -2.02 5.50
N ALA A 52 18.02 -3.03 6.37
CA ALA A 52 16.74 -3.61 6.73
C ALA A 52 15.82 -2.59 7.44
N VAL A 53 16.37 -1.82 8.39
CA VAL A 53 15.61 -0.77 9.11
C VAL A 53 15.14 0.33 8.14
N VAL A 54 16.02 0.81 7.25
CA VAL A 54 15.64 1.81 6.24
C VAL A 54 14.63 1.24 5.25
N SER A 55 14.75 -0.03 4.86
CA SER A 55 13.76 -0.69 4.01
C SER A 55 12.39 -0.73 4.68
N ALA A 56 12.32 -1.09 5.96
CA ALA A 56 11.08 -1.09 6.73
C ALA A 56 10.45 0.32 6.82
N LEU A 57 11.27 1.35 7.04
CA LEU A 57 10.82 2.75 7.04
C LEU A 57 10.25 3.17 5.68
N ASN A 58 10.93 2.86 4.58
CA ASN A 58 10.46 3.18 3.22
C ASN A 58 9.13 2.47 2.88
N ILE A 59 8.97 1.23 3.33
CA ILE A 59 7.72 0.47 3.15
C ILE A 59 6.59 1.12 3.96
N ALA A 60 6.85 1.48 5.22
CA ALA A 60 5.88 2.15 6.07
C ALA A 60 5.47 3.51 5.49
N GLU A 61 6.43 4.32 5.05
CA GLU A 61 6.17 5.61 4.40
C GLU A 61 5.30 5.44 3.16
N SER A 62 5.63 4.47 2.29
CA SER A 62 4.84 4.19 1.09
C SER A 62 3.40 3.79 1.42
N PHE A 63 3.22 2.97 2.46
CA PHE A 63 1.90 2.57 2.94
C PHE A 63 1.09 3.76 3.46
N TYR A 64 1.68 4.62 4.30
CA TYR A 64 0.97 5.79 4.83
C TYR A 64 0.67 6.81 3.75
N LYS A 65 1.58 7.05 2.81
CA LYS A 65 1.34 7.91 1.66
C LYS A 65 0.15 7.43 0.81
N GLU A 66 0.09 6.14 0.51
CA GLU A 66 -1.04 5.56 -0.23
C GLU A 66 -2.34 5.65 0.57
N LYS A 67 -2.28 5.35 1.88
CA LYS A 67 -3.43 5.46 2.78
C LYS A 67 -3.99 6.88 2.82
N ASP A 68 -3.14 7.88 2.96
CA ASP A 68 -3.55 9.29 3.06
C ASP A 68 -4.11 9.77 1.72
N SER A 69 -3.50 9.37 0.59
CA SER A 69 -4.01 9.65 -0.76
C SER A 69 -5.40 9.05 -0.98
N ARG A 70 -5.63 7.82 -0.51
CA ARG A 70 -6.95 7.18 -0.56
C ARG A 70 -7.97 7.94 0.29
N LEU A 71 -7.62 8.32 1.52
CA LEU A 71 -8.51 9.07 2.41
C LEU A 71 -8.90 10.43 1.83
N ALA A 72 -7.96 11.13 1.20
CA ALA A 72 -8.22 12.37 0.49
C ALA A 72 -9.20 12.15 -0.68
N SER A 73 -8.94 11.13 -1.50
CA SER A 73 -9.82 10.78 -2.63
C SER A 73 -11.24 10.39 -2.19
N GLU A 74 -11.35 9.63 -1.10
CA GLU A 74 -12.64 9.27 -0.50
C GLU A 74 -13.39 10.53 -0.05
N LYS A 75 -12.70 11.46 0.62
CA LYS A 75 -13.29 12.74 1.04
C LYS A 75 -13.82 13.53 -0.16
N ASP A 76 -13.00 13.72 -1.19
CA ASP A 76 -13.37 14.45 -2.40
C ASP A 76 -14.60 13.81 -3.09
N TYR A 77 -14.66 12.48 -3.10
CA TYR A 77 -15.80 11.73 -3.62
C TYR A 77 -17.08 11.96 -2.80
N TYR A 78 -17.00 11.98 -1.47
CA TYR A 78 -18.15 12.29 -0.62
C TYR A 78 -18.64 13.72 -0.79
N GLU A 79 -17.73 14.69 -0.91
CA GLU A 79 -18.09 16.09 -1.19
C GLU A 79 -18.82 16.20 -2.54
N PHE A 80 -18.31 15.56 -3.59
CA PHE A 80 -18.95 15.52 -4.91
C PHE A 80 -20.35 14.88 -4.87
N LEU A 81 -20.52 13.77 -4.14
CA LEU A 81 -21.82 13.12 -3.98
C LEU A 81 -22.82 14.05 -3.27
N ASN A 82 -22.40 14.71 -2.19
CA ASN A 82 -23.27 15.63 -1.46
C ASN A 82 -23.70 16.83 -2.32
N GLU A 83 -22.79 17.38 -3.13
CA GLU A 83 -23.14 18.41 -4.11
C GLU A 83 -24.14 17.91 -5.15
N SER A 84 -23.98 16.66 -5.60
CA SER A 84 -24.88 16.05 -6.59
C SER A 84 -26.26 15.82 -6.01
N ILE A 85 -26.36 15.34 -4.76
CA ILE A 85 -27.62 15.20 -4.03
C ILE A 85 -28.32 16.55 -3.93
N LYS A 86 -27.61 17.60 -3.50
CA LYS A 86 -28.17 18.94 -3.41
C LYS A 86 -28.73 19.44 -4.75
N LYS A 87 -28.03 19.21 -5.85
CA LYS A 87 -28.50 19.59 -7.19
C LYS A 87 -29.77 18.82 -7.60
N ILE A 88 -29.88 17.55 -7.20
CA ILE A 88 -31.08 16.74 -7.45
C ILE A 88 -32.26 17.29 -6.65
N ASP A 89 -32.05 17.64 -5.38
CA ASP A 89 -33.09 18.23 -4.53
C ASP A 89 -33.58 19.57 -5.11
N ASP A 90 -32.66 20.47 -5.47
CA ASP A 90 -32.97 21.77 -6.09
C ASP A 90 -33.77 21.61 -7.40
N LEU A 91 -33.46 20.57 -8.19
CA LEU A 91 -34.17 20.25 -9.43
C LEU A 91 -35.57 19.71 -9.14
N SER A 92 -35.71 18.82 -8.15
CA SER A 92 -37.01 18.28 -7.72
C SER A 92 -37.95 19.41 -7.29
N ASP A 93 -37.46 20.32 -6.44
CA ASP A 93 -38.21 21.50 -6.00
C ASP A 93 -38.67 22.39 -7.16
N SER A 94 -37.85 22.49 -8.20
CA SER A 94 -38.17 23.29 -9.38
C SER A 94 -39.24 22.63 -10.26
N VAL A 95 -39.23 21.29 -10.37
CA VAL A 95 -40.26 20.52 -11.07
C VAL A 95 -41.59 20.61 -10.33
N ASP A 96 -41.58 20.46 -9.00
CA ASP A 96 -42.80 20.53 -8.19
C ASP A 96 -43.48 21.90 -8.25
N LYS A 97 -42.70 22.98 -8.40
CA LYS A 97 -43.24 24.35 -8.59
C LYS A 97 -43.80 24.60 -9.99
N ALA A 98 -43.46 23.78 -10.97
CA ALA A 98 -43.88 23.95 -12.37
C ALA A 98 -45.14 23.14 -12.73
N LEU A 99 -45.62 22.28 -11.83
CA LEU A 99 -46.85 21.49 -11.93
C LEU A 99 -48.01 22.15 -11.16
#